data_AF-A0A7X9KL63-F1
#
_entry.id   AF-A0A7X9KL63-F1
#
_cell.length_a   1.000
_cell.length_b   1.000
_cell.length_c   1.000
_cell.angle_alpha   90.00
_cell.angle_beta   90.00
_cell.angle_gamma   90.00
#
_symmetry.space_group_name_H-M   'P 1'
#
loop_
_entity.id
_entity.type
_entity.pdbx_description
1 polymer ?
#
loop_
_entity_poly.entity_id
_entity_poly.type
_entity_poly.pdbx_seq_one_letter_code
_entity_poly.pdbx_strand_id
1 'polypeptide(L)' 'NLSHHHGVGLNRARFVAEALGAAMPVLQSVKQALDPRGILNPGKMGLRTVFGEVEWP' A
#
# COMPACT_ATOMS: atom_id res chain seq x y z
N ASN A 1 5.39 -5.57 15.26
CA ASN A 1 6.03 -6.00 14.00
C ASN A 1 4.92 -6.42 13.04
N LEU A 2 4.79 -5.76 11.88
CA LEU A 2 3.69 -5.95 10.92
C LEU A 2 3.81 -7.24 10.09
N SER A 3 5.02 -7.70 9.82
CA SER A 3 5.30 -8.98 9.14
C SER A 3 6.78 -9.32 9.30
N HIS A 4 7.09 -10.58 9.60
CA HIS A 4 8.48 -11.02 9.70
C HIS A 4 9.12 -11.26 8.33
N HIS A 5 8.45 -12.01 7.45
CA HIS A 5 8.96 -12.34 6.12
C HIS A 5 7.85 -12.58 5.08
N HIS A 6 6.61 -12.80 5.52
CA HIS A 6 5.48 -13.04 4.61
C HIS A 6 5.04 -11.79 3.84
N GLY A 7 5.53 -10.61 4.21
CA GLY A 7 5.09 -9.33 3.65
C GLY A 7 3.68 -8.94 4.11
N VAL A 8 3.08 -8.00 3.37
CA VAL A 8 1.82 -7.35 3.72
C VAL A 8 0.71 -7.73 2.74
N GLY A 9 0.97 -7.61 1.43
CA GLY A 9 -0.01 -7.91 0.39
C GLY A 9 -1.30 -7.08 0.54
N LEU A 10 -2.45 -7.70 0.24
CA LEU A 10 -3.76 -7.17 0.62
C LEU A 10 -4.00 -7.42 2.11
N ASN A 11 -3.78 -8.65 2.57
CA ASN A 11 -4.07 -9.17 3.92
C ASN A 11 -3.49 -8.41 5.14
N ARG A 12 -2.65 -7.40 4.97
CA ARG A 12 -2.22 -6.53 6.07
C ARG A 12 -2.20 -5.05 5.70
N ALA A 13 -2.66 -4.70 4.50
CA ALA A 13 -2.63 -3.35 3.94
C ALA A 13 -3.21 -2.28 4.87
N ARG A 14 -4.34 -2.57 5.53
CA ARG A 14 -5.04 -1.67 6.45
C ARG A 14 -4.20 -1.23 7.66
N PHE A 15 -3.20 -2.02 8.05
CA PHE A 15 -2.33 -1.72 9.19
C PHE A 15 -1.06 -0.95 8.80
N VAL A 16 -0.77 -0.79 7.50
CA VAL A 16 0.48 -0.18 7.03
C VAL A 16 0.53 1.31 7.35
N ALA A 17 -0.59 2.02 7.23
CA ALA A 17 -0.64 3.46 7.50
C ALA A 17 -0.28 3.78 8.95
N GLU A 18 -0.81 3.02 9.90
CA GLU A 18 -0.45 3.14 11.32
C GLU A 18 1.01 2.75 11.56
N ALA A 19 1.45 1.63 10.98
CA ALA A 19 2.82 1.12 11.18
C ALA A 19 3.90 2.05 10.62
N LEU A 20 3.63 2.75 9.51
CA LEU A 20 4.60 3.65 8.86
C LEU A 20 4.43 5.12 9.30
N GLY A 21 3.25 5.51 9.77
CA GLY A 21 2.94 6.88 10.16
C GLY A 21 3.35 7.90 9.09
N ALA A 22 4.19 8.86 9.48
CA ALA A 22 4.68 9.92 8.61
C ALA A 22 5.50 9.44 7.39
N ALA A 23 5.95 8.17 7.37
CA ALA A 23 6.64 7.59 6.21
C ALA A 23 5.68 7.11 5.11
N MET A 24 4.39 6.95 5.40
CA MET A 24 3.41 6.46 4.41
C MET A 24 3.30 7.34 3.16
N PRO A 25 3.26 8.70 3.26
CA PRO A 25 3.27 9.57 2.09
C PRO A 25 4.52 9.43 1.21
N VAL A 26 5.68 9.09 1.80
CA VAL A 26 6.92 8.85 1.05
C VAL A 26 6.79 7.58 0.20
N LEU A 27 6.27 6.49 0.77
CA LEU A 27 6.03 5.28 0.00
C LEU A 27 5.02 5.51 -1.14
N GLN A 28 3.99 6.33 -0.87
CA GLN A 28 3.01 6.72 -1.88
C GLN A 28 3.62 7.56 -3.02
N SER A 29 4.53 8.50 -2.73
CA SER A 29 5.17 9.32 -3.75
C SER A 29 6.10 8.50 -4.63
N VAL A 30 6.87 7.57 -4.05
CA VAL A 30 7.70 6.61 -4.79
C VAL A 30 6.84 5.76 -5.72
N LYS A 31 5.70 5.23 -5.23
CA LYS A 31 4.76 4.46 -6.05
C LYS A 31 4.24 5.27 -7.24
N GLN A 32 3.89 6.54 -7.03
CA GLN A 32 3.37 7.42 -8.09
C GLN A 32 4.44 7.77 -9.13
N ALA A 33 5.69 7.96 -8.71
CA ALA A 33 6.79 8.24 -9.61
C ALA A 33 7.14 7.03 -10.50
N LEU A 34 7.12 5.82 -9.93
CA LEU A 34 7.50 4.58 -10.64
C LEU A 34 6.36 3.94 -11.42
N ASP A 35 5.12 4.08 -10.96
CA ASP A 35 3.94 3.49 -11.60
C ASP A 35 2.79 4.52 -11.66
N PRO A 36 2.91 5.55 -12.51
CA PRO A 36 1.93 6.63 -12.62
C PRO A 36 0.56 6.15 -13.13
N ARG A 37 0.51 5.01 -13.81
CA ARG A 37 -0.75 4.38 -14.27
C ARG A 37 -1.35 3.43 -13.24
N GLY A 38 -0.65 3.15 -12.14
CA GLY A 38 -1.12 2.32 -11.04
C GLY A 38 -1.33 0.84 -11.38
N ILE A 39 -0.77 0.33 -12.48
CA ILE A 39 -1.06 -1.03 -12.99
C ILE A 39 -0.41 -2.13 -12.15
N LEU A 40 0.66 -1.82 -11.42
CA LEU A 40 1.42 -2.82 -10.68
C LEU A 40 0.82 -3.02 -9.30
N ASN A 41 0.11 -4.14 -9.11
CA ASN A 41 -0.43 -4.57 -7.82
C ASN A 41 -1.33 -3.51 -7.15
N PRO A 42 -2.40 -3.05 -7.82
CA PRO A 42 -3.30 -2.06 -7.26
C PRO A 42 -3.85 -2.53 -5.90
N GLY A 43 -3.90 -1.60 -4.95
CA GLY A 43 -4.52 -1.81 -3.65
C GLY A 43 -3.69 -2.54 -2.58
N LYS A 44 -2.53 -3.11 -2.93
CA LYS A 44 -1.64 -3.71 -1.93
C LYS A 44 -0.94 -2.64 -1.10
N MET A 45 -0.42 -3.03 0.06
CA MET A 45 0.39 -2.16 0.95
C MET A 45 -0.37 -0.97 1.54
N GLY A 46 -1.69 -0.88 1.37
CA GLY A 46 -2.49 0.26 1.84
C GLY A 46 -2.27 1.54 1.01
N LEU A 47 -1.70 1.40 -0.19
CA LEU A 47 -1.47 2.51 -1.10
C LEU A 47 -2.76 2.88 -1.83
N ARG A 48 -2.95 4.18 -2.09
CA ARG A 48 -4.06 4.67 -2.90
C ARG A 48 -3.93 4.13 -4.32
N THR A 49 -5.07 3.77 -4.91
CA THR A 49 -5.15 3.25 -6.27
C THR A 49 -6.19 4.03 -7.06
N VAL A 50 -5.98 4.13 -8.38
CA VAL A 50 -6.91 4.80 -9.31
C VAL A 50 -8.09 3.91 -9.72
N PHE A 51 -8.05 2.63 -9.34
CA PHE A 51 -9.07 1.63 -9.68
C PHE A 51 -10.18 1.50 -8.63
N GLY A 52 -10.30 2.46 -7.71
CA GLY A 52 -11.33 2.49 -6.67
C GLY A 52 -10.84 2.04 -5.29
N GLU A 53 -11.76 1.82 -4.36
CA GLU A 53 -11.41 1.33 -3.03
C GLU A 53 -11.10 -0.17 -3.06
N VAL A 54 -10.19 -0.57 -2.18
CA VAL A 54 -9.84 -1.98 -1.99
C VAL A 54 -10.77 -2.52 -0.94
N GLU A 55 -11.80 -3.23 -1.38
CA GLU A 55 -12.64 -3.97 -0.45
C GLU A 55 -11.82 -5.04 0.25
N TRP A 56 -12.04 -5.10 1.55
CA TRP A 56 -11.39 -6.01 2.46
C TRP A 56 -12.44 -6.99 2.98
N PRO A 57 -12.20 -8.31 2.97
CA PRO A 57 -12.87 -9.18 3.92
C PRO A 57 -12.42 -8.87 5.37
#